data_AF-U2QCV6-F1
#
_entry.id   AF-U2QCV6-F1
#
_cell.length_a   1.000
_cell.length_b   1.000
_cell.length_c   1.000
_cell.angle_alpha   90.00
_cell.angle_beta   90.00
_cell.angle_gamma   90.00
#
_symmetry.space_group_name_H-M   'P 1'
#
loop_
_entity.id
_entity.type
_entity.pdbx_description
1 polymer ?
#
loop_
_entity_poly.entity_id
_entity_poly.type
_entity_poly.pdbx_seq_one_letter_code
_entity_poly.pdbx_strand_id
1 'polypeptide(L)'
;MLMYEMRTLLLVLLLSTTMAAALAASVDELQARRKAARFLASKGVGMPKTAKTTRAGVSVNAAVPFGQAEGTPFYVFNGDHGFAIISGDDRTAPVLGYSTTSTFTWDEAPDNLKSWLRGYADQITALRNGDAQPAANIASPGEGIASKPKIESMTTAKWDQNMPYNRHCPKSPTGGGQTVTGCVATAMAELLYYHWQKTPDDGQGDAGCHAGV
;
A
#
# COMPACT_ATOMS: atom_id res chain seq x y z
N MET A 1 -23.67 -28.95 -48.26
CA MET A 1 -22.90 -29.56 -47.16
C MET A 1 -21.67 -28.73 -46.80
N LEU A 2 -20.74 -28.46 -47.73
CA LEU A 2 -19.55 -27.60 -47.49
C LEU A 2 -19.84 -26.18 -46.97
N MET A 3 -20.92 -25.53 -47.41
CA MET A 3 -21.31 -24.19 -46.91
C MET A 3 -21.88 -24.19 -45.49
N TYR A 4 -22.40 -25.33 -45.01
CA TYR A 4 -22.91 -25.46 -43.65
C TYR A 4 -21.72 -25.60 -42.69
N GLU A 5 -20.78 -26.48 -43.00
CA GLU A 5 -19.54 -26.68 -42.24
C GLU A 5 -18.71 -25.40 -42.08
N MET A 6 -18.58 -24.59 -43.14
CA MET A 6 -17.83 -23.33 -43.10
C MET A 6 -18.52 -22.25 -42.24
N ARG A 7 -19.85 -22.25 -42.18
CA ARG A 7 -20.65 -21.34 -41.33
C ARG A 7 -20.55 -21.74 -39.86
N THR A 8 -20.59 -23.03 -39.57
CA THR A 8 -20.42 -23.57 -38.22
C THR A 8 -19.00 -23.28 -37.70
N LEU A 9 -17.98 -23.43 -38.56
CA LEU A 9 -16.59 -23.15 -38.20
C LEU A 9 -16.35 -21.65 -37.91
N LEU A 10 -16.93 -20.74 -38.72
CA LEU A 10 -16.85 -19.29 -38.49
C LEU A 10 -17.57 -18.86 -37.20
N LEU A 11 -18.73 -19.46 -36.89
CA LEU A 11 -19.46 -19.18 -35.65
C LEU A 11 -18.70 -19.68 -34.41
N VAL A 12 -18.06 -20.84 -34.47
CA VAL A 12 -17.21 -21.36 -33.38
C VAL A 12 -15.96 -20.51 -33.20
N LEU A 13 -15.33 -20.04 -34.28
CA LEU A 13 -14.18 -19.14 -34.18
C LEU A 13 -14.56 -17.79 -33.55
N LEU A 14 -15.67 -17.19 -33.99
CA LEU A 14 -16.20 -15.94 -33.41
C LEU A 14 -16.55 -16.07 -31.92
N LEU A 15 -17.16 -17.19 -31.51
CA LEU A 15 -17.49 -17.47 -30.11
C LEU A 15 -16.24 -17.73 -29.25
N SER A 16 -15.18 -18.28 -29.84
CA SER A 16 -13.91 -18.50 -29.13
C SER A 16 -13.11 -17.21 -28.93
N THR A 17 -13.20 -16.25 -29.87
CA THR A 17 -12.48 -14.97 -29.77
C THR A 17 -13.09 -13.99 -28.76
N THR A 18 -14.40 -14.08 -28.49
CA THR A 18 -15.05 -13.21 -27.50
C THR A 18 -14.77 -13.62 -26.06
N MET A 19 -14.42 -14.88 -25.80
CA MET A 19 -14.11 -15.38 -24.47
C MET A 19 -12.68 -15.04 -24.00
N ALA A 20 -11.82 -14.59 -24.92
CA ALA A 20 -10.45 -14.15 -24.62
C ALA A 20 -10.34 -12.66 -24.26
N ALA A 21 -11.42 -11.88 -24.38
CA ALA A 21 -11.46 -10.49 -23.97
C ALA A 21 -12.12 -10.36 -22.58
N ALA A 22 -11.33 -9.96 -21.58
CA ALA A 22 -11.76 -9.41 -20.28
C ALA A 22 -12.08 -10.37 -19.12
N LEU A 23 -11.19 -11.32 -18.81
CA LEU A 23 -10.99 -11.74 -17.41
C LEU A 23 -9.78 -11.01 -16.85
N ALA A 24 -9.92 -9.69 -16.66
CA ALA A 24 -9.11 -8.98 -15.69
C ALA A 24 -9.65 -9.39 -14.31
N ALA A 25 -9.00 -10.39 -13.72
CA ALA A 25 -9.53 -11.23 -12.65
C ALA A 25 -8.72 -11.02 -11.37
N SER A 26 -9.36 -11.32 -10.23
CA SER A 26 -8.73 -11.32 -8.91
C SER A 26 -7.33 -11.98 -8.97
N VAL A 27 -6.34 -11.31 -8.38
CA VAL A 27 -4.97 -11.82 -8.34
C VAL A 27 -4.86 -12.80 -7.18
N ASP A 28 -4.54 -14.06 -7.48
CA ASP A 28 -4.34 -15.07 -6.44
C ASP A 28 -2.98 -14.93 -5.73
N GLU A 29 -2.81 -15.62 -4.60
CA GLU A 29 -1.59 -15.55 -3.78
C GLU A 29 -0.33 -16.01 -4.54
N LEU A 30 -0.43 -17.02 -5.42
CA LEU A 30 0.72 -17.52 -6.18
C LEU A 30 1.15 -16.53 -7.25
N GLN A 31 0.19 -15.94 -7.96
CA GLN A 31 0.42 -14.84 -8.90
C GLN A 31 1.03 -13.65 -8.17
N ALA A 32 0.48 -13.27 -7.01
CA ALA A 32 0.99 -12.17 -6.20
C ALA A 32 2.42 -12.43 -5.73
N ARG A 33 2.74 -13.65 -5.27
CA ARG A 33 4.09 -14.06 -4.87
C ARG A 33 5.08 -13.99 -6.04
N ARG A 34 4.68 -14.40 -7.24
CA ARG A 34 5.52 -14.28 -8.45
C ARG A 34 5.75 -12.83 -8.85
N LYS A 35 4.74 -11.96 -8.70
CA LYS A 35 4.88 -10.50 -8.91
C LYS A 35 5.85 -9.91 -7.88
N ALA A 36 5.70 -10.22 -6.59
CA ALA A 36 6.60 -9.78 -5.53
C ALA A 36 8.04 -10.25 -5.76
N ALA A 37 8.26 -11.53 -6.04
CA ALA A 37 9.61 -12.08 -6.22
C ALA A 37 10.35 -11.42 -7.38
N ARG A 38 9.67 -11.21 -8.52
CA ARG A 38 10.26 -10.50 -9.68
C ARG A 38 10.57 -9.04 -9.35
N PHE A 39 9.65 -8.36 -8.66
CA PHE A 39 9.81 -6.96 -8.29
C PHE A 39 10.94 -6.76 -7.26
N LEU A 40 10.99 -7.57 -6.20
CA LEU A 40 12.04 -7.47 -5.19
C LEU A 40 13.41 -7.82 -5.77
N ALA A 41 13.49 -8.84 -6.64
CA ALA A 41 14.72 -9.17 -7.34
C ALA A 41 15.22 -8.01 -8.23
N SER A 42 14.33 -7.30 -8.92
CA SER A 42 14.72 -6.11 -9.71
C SER A 42 15.18 -4.92 -8.84
N LYS A 43 14.93 -4.98 -7.53
CA LYS A 43 15.42 -4.03 -6.52
C LYS A 43 16.63 -4.55 -5.73
N GLY A 44 17.19 -5.71 -6.10
CA GLY A 44 18.32 -6.32 -5.40
C GLY A 44 17.97 -6.99 -4.08
N VAL A 45 16.69 -7.22 -3.79
CA VAL A 45 16.21 -7.87 -2.56
C VAL A 45 15.89 -9.33 -2.86
N GLY A 46 16.57 -10.25 -2.17
CA GLY A 46 16.30 -11.68 -2.23
C GLY A 46 14.98 -12.06 -1.56
N MET A 47 14.36 -13.14 -2.03
CA MET A 47 13.20 -13.75 -1.38
C MET A 47 13.64 -15.01 -0.63
N PRO A 48 13.24 -15.20 0.65
CA PRO A 48 13.57 -16.41 1.38
C PRO A 48 12.98 -17.64 0.67
N LYS A 49 13.78 -18.71 0.55
CA LYS A 49 13.35 -20.00 -0.03
C LYS A 49 12.16 -20.61 0.74
N THR A 50 12.01 -20.22 2.00
CA THR A 50 10.95 -20.60 2.95
C THR A 50 10.29 -19.36 3.55
N ALA A 51 9.90 -18.38 2.72
CA ALA A 51 9.17 -17.22 3.21
C ALA A 51 7.83 -17.65 3.84
N LYS A 52 7.66 -17.41 5.15
CA LYS A 52 6.34 -17.44 5.80
C LYS A 52 5.53 -16.29 5.22
N THR A 53 4.47 -16.59 4.46
CA THR A 53 3.50 -15.56 4.06
C THR A 53 2.80 -15.07 5.33
N THR A 54 3.04 -13.82 5.75
CA THR A 54 2.07 -13.12 6.59
C THR A 54 0.92 -12.73 5.67
N ARG A 55 -0.17 -13.50 5.71
CA ARG A 55 -1.44 -13.02 5.18
C ARG A 55 -1.85 -11.83 6.03
N ALA A 56 -1.52 -10.63 5.60
CA ALA A 56 -2.35 -9.48 5.91
C ALA A 56 -3.62 -9.58 5.06
N GLY A 57 -4.39 -10.65 5.26
CA GLY A 57 -5.82 -10.52 5.12
C GLY A 57 -6.18 -9.55 6.23
N VAL A 58 -6.30 -8.27 5.90
CA VAL A 58 -6.91 -7.32 6.81
C VAL A 58 -8.32 -7.86 7.03
N SER A 59 -8.48 -8.66 8.08
CA SER A 59 -9.75 -8.86 8.73
C SER A 59 -10.05 -7.51 9.36
N VAL A 60 -10.62 -6.63 8.55
CA VAL A 60 -11.35 -5.45 9.00
C VAL A 60 -12.49 -6.00 9.85
N ASN A 61 -12.24 -6.23 11.13
CA ASN A 61 -13.29 -6.58 12.08
C ASN A 61 -14.11 -5.32 12.37
N ALA A 62 -14.95 -4.95 11.40
CA ALA A 62 -16.21 -4.24 11.54
C ALA A 62 -16.90 -4.20 10.16
N ALA A 63 -17.83 -5.13 9.97
CA ALA A 63 -18.86 -5.15 8.92
C ALA A 63 -18.40 -5.22 7.45
N VAL A 64 -17.76 -6.33 7.07
CA VAL A 64 -18.13 -6.97 5.80
C VAL A 64 -18.64 -8.37 6.15
N PRO A 65 -19.95 -8.66 5.97
CA PRO A 65 -20.52 -9.98 6.21
C PRO A 65 -19.74 -11.05 5.45
N PHE A 66 -19.66 -12.22 6.05
CA PHE A 66 -19.13 -13.43 5.42
C PHE A 66 -19.94 -13.71 4.14
N GLY A 67 -19.33 -13.44 2.99
CA GLY A 67 -19.92 -13.62 1.66
C GLY A 67 -20.08 -12.30 0.91
N GLN A 68 -19.50 -12.25 -0.30
CA GLN A 68 -19.50 -11.17 -1.31
C GLN A 68 -18.46 -10.05 -1.04
N ALA A 69 -17.41 -9.80 -1.83
CA ALA A 69 -17.04 -10.20 -3.21
C ALA A 69 -15.57 -10.69 -3.27
N GLU A 70 -15.28 -11.65 -4.15
CA GLU A 70 -14.07 -12.49 -4.16
C GLU A 70 -12.71 -11.75 -4.08
N GLY A 71 -11.80 -12.31 -3.26
CA GLY A 71 -10.35 -12.08 -3.33
C GLY A 71 -9.75 -11.24 -2.19
N THR A 72 -8.54 -11.59 -1.74
CA THR A 72 -7.76 -10.73 -0.83
C THR A 72 -7.46 -9.39 -1.53
N PRO A 73 -7.63 -8.21 -0.90
CA PRO A 73 -7.42 -6.93 -1.58
C PRO A 73 -5.94 -6.69 -1.93
N PHE A 74 -5.01 -7.14 -1.10
CA PHE A 74 -3.57 -7.09 -1.37
C PHE A 74 -2.83 -8.15 -0.56
N TYR A 75 -1.59 -8.43 -0.97
CA TYR A 75 -0.69 -9.36 -0.31
C TYR A 75 0.60 -8.66 0.09
N VAL A 76 1.14 -8.95 1.27
CA VAL A 76 2.46 -8.45 1.68
C VAL A 76 3.45 -9.61 1.71
N PHE A 77 4.58 -9.45 1.02
CA PHE A 77 5.66 -10.43 0.99
C PHE A 77 6.96 -9.80 1.49
N ASN A 78 7.52 -10.38 2.55
CA ASN A 78 8.84 -10.02 3.05
C ASN A 78 9.92 -10.75 2.25
N GLY A 79 10.91 -9.99 1.78
CA GLY A 79 12.20 -10.48 1.31
C GLY A 79 13.21 -10.60 2.47
N ASP A 80 14.49 -10.80 2.14
CA ASP A 80 15.57 -10.95 3.13
C ASP A 80 15.72 -9.71 4.03
N HIS A 81 15.55 -8.52 3.46
CA HIS A 81 15.65 -7.23 4.16
C HIS A 81 14.75 -6.16 3.50
N GLY A 82 13.58 -6.58 3.02
CA GLY A 82 12.65 -5.73 2.28
C GLY A 82 11.24 -6.28 2.32
N PHE A 83 10.28 -5.56 1.75
CA PHE A 83 8.93 -6.08 1.52
C PHE A 83 8.32 -5.49 0.25
N ALA A 84 7.35 -6.19 -0.32
CA ALA A 84 6.48 -5.68 -1.38
C ALA A 84 5.01 -5.93 -1.05
N ILE A 85 4.18 -4.91 -1.24
CA ILE A 85 2.72 -4.96 -1.15
C ILE A 85 2.17 -5.07 -2.57
N ILE A 86 1.55 -6.21 -2.87
CA ILE A 86 1.08 -6.58 -4.21
C ILE A 86 -0.45 -6.47 -4.25
N SER A 87 -0.98 -5.82 -5.28
CA SER A 87 -2.42 -5.75 -5.46
C SER A 87 -3.04 -7.13 -5.68
N GLY A 88 -4.21 -7.33 -5.07
CA GLY A 88 -5.11 -8.46 -5.27
C GLY A 88 -6.06 -8.31 -6.46
N ASP A 89 -5.90 -7.26 -7.26
CA ASP A 89 -6.72 -6.97 -8.44
C ASP A 89 -5.82 -6.42 -9.57
N ASP A 90 -5.95 -6.96 -10.77
CA ASP A 90 -5.11 -6.60 -11.92
C ASP A 90 -5.55 -5.29 -12.59
N ARG A 91 -6.68 -4.72 -12.18
CA ARG A 91 -7.16 -3.39 -12.56
C ARG A 91 -6.58 -2.26 -11.71
N THR A 92 -5.57 -2.54 -10.89
CA THR A 92 -4.83 -1.52 -10.11
C THR A 92 -3.32 -1.68 -10.29
N ALA A 93 -2.54 -0.75 -9.71
CA ALA A 93 -1.09 -0.84 -9.75
C ALA A 93 -0.60 -2.18 -9.16
N PRO A 94 0.20 -2.98 -9.89
CA PRO A 94 0.59 -4.30 -9.43
C PRO A 94 1.39 -4.29 -8.11
N VAL A 95 2.13 -3.22 -7.84
CA VAL A 95 2.87 -2.99 -6.60
C VAL A 95 2.35 -1.71 -5.96
N LEU A 96 1.70 -1.84 -4.80
CA LEU A 96 1.08 -0.74 -4.04
C LEU A 96 2.08 -0.02 -3.13
N GLY A 97 3.15 -0.71 -2.73
CA GLY A 97 4.20 -0.17 -1.88
C GLY A 97 5.33 -1.17 -1.68
N TYR A 98 6.53 -0.69 -1.35
CA TYR A 98 7.66 -1.55 -1.07
C TYR A 98 8.73 -0.87 -0.19
N SER A 99 9.57 -1.68 0.43
CA SER A 99 10.82 -1.27 1.07
C SER A 99 11.93 -2.23 0.63
N THR A 100 13.14 -1.71 0.47
CA THR A 100 14.34 -2.52 0.18
C THR A 100 15.25 -2.66 1.39
N THR A 101 14.87 -2.11 2.54
CA THR A 101 15.75 -2.04 3.72
C THR A 101 15.08 -2.50 5.02
N SER A 102 13.78 -2.80 4.99
CA SER A 102 13.02 -3.25 6.16
C SER A 102 11.94 -4.24 5.78
N THR A 103 11.56 -5.11 6.71
CA THR A 103 10.40 -5.99 6.59
C THR A 103 9.14 -5.32 7.12
N PHE A 104 7.99 -5.90 6.80
CA PHE A 104 6.68 -5.44 7.27
C PHE A 104 5.98 -6.55 8.07
N THR A 105 5.43 -6.17 9.22
CA THR A 105 4.42 -6.96 9.94
C THR A 105 3.22 -6.06 10.23
N TRP A 106 2.02 -6.64 10.21
CA TRP A 106 0.82 -5.86 10.42
C TRP A 106 0.72 -5.31 11.84
N ASP A 107 1.12 -6.08 12.84
CA ASP A 107 0.97 -5.68 14.24
C ASP A 107 1.88 -4.50 14.60
N GLU A 108 3.09 -4.46 14.05
CA GLU A 108 4.08 -3.38 14.27
C GLU A 108 3.83 -2.15 13.37
N ALA A 109 2.98 -2.25 12.35
CA ALA A 109 2.70 -1.13 11.46
C ALA A 109 1.99 0.01 12.21
N PRO A 110 2.38 1.28 12.00
CA PRO A 110 1.73 2.40 12.66
C PRO A 110 0.32 2.63 12.09
N ASP A 111 -0.57 3.21 12.90
CA ASP A 111 -2.00 3.32 12.57
C ASP A 111 -2.30 4.11 11.30
N ASN A 112 -1.49 5.13 11.01
CA ASN A 112 -1.58 5.88 9.76
C ASN A 112 -1.27 4.99 8.54
N LEU A 113 -0.27 4.11 8.63
CA LEU A 113 0.03 3.15 7.56
C LEU A 113 -1.09 2.13 7.41
N LYS A 114 -1.62 1.61 8.51
CA LYS A 114 -2.79 0.71 8.50
C LYS A 114 -4.01 1.36 7.85
N SER A 115 -4.28 2.63 8.18
CA SER A 115 -5.38 3.41 7.59
C SER A 115 -5.19 3.61 6.08
N TRP A 116 -3.98 3.95 5.64
CA TRP A 116 -3.66 4.06 4.21
C TRP A 116 -3.87 2.75 3.45
N LEU A 117 -3.43 1.62 4.01
CA LEU A 117 -3.63 0.29 3.41
C LEU A 117 -5.11 -0.12 3.39
N ARG A 118 -5.91 0.28 4.39
CA ARG A 118 -7.37 0.11 4.33
C ARG A 118 -7.99 0.91 3.18
N GLY A 119 -7.51 2.13 2.94
CA GLY A 119 -7.93 2.92 1.77
C GLY A 119 -7.70 2.19 0.43
N TYR A 120 -6.59 1.46 0.28
CA TYR A 120 -6.40 0.60 -0.90
C TYR A 120 -7.40 -0.55 -0.96
N ALA A 121 -7.69 -1.20 0.18
CA ALA A 121 -8.69 -2.26 0.23
C ALA A 121 -10.08 -1.76 -0.17
N ASP A 122 -10.46 -0.57 0.28
CA ASP A 122 -11.74 0.07 -0.05
C ASP A 122 -11.81 0.39 -1.56
N GLN A 123 -10.73 0.93 -2.14
CA GLN A 123 -10.65 1.20 -3.58
C GLN A 123 -10.77 -0.08 -4.42
N ILE A 124 -10.09 -1.15 -4.03
CA ILE A 124 -10.14 -2.45 -4.72
C ILE A 124 -11.54 -3.07 -4.60
N THR A 125 -12.18 -2.92 -3.44
CA THR A 125 -13.57 -3.37 -3.23
C THR A 125 -14.52 -2.59 -4.13
N ALA A 126 -14.40 -1.27 -4.19
CA ALA A 126 -15.21 -0.42 -5.06
C ALA A 126 -15.05 -0.81 -6.55
N LEU A 127 -13.82 -1.14 -6.99
CA LEU A 127 -13.57 -1.63 -8.36
C LEU A 127 -14.25 -2.99 -8.64
N ARG A 128 -14.26 -3.91 -7.66
CA ARG A 128 -14.92 -5.21 -7.78
C ARG A 128 -16.44 -5.10 -7.81
N ASN A 129 -16.99 -4.14 -7.08
CA ASN A 129 -18.43 -3.86 -7.06
C ASN A 129 -18.91 -3.06 -8.29
N GLY A 130 -17.99 -2.47 -9.06
CA GLY A 130 -18.31 -1.58 -10.17
C GLY A 130 -18.62 -0.14 -9.75
N ASP A 131 -18.41 0.19 -8.47
CA ASP A 131 -18.59 1.54 -7.90
C ASP A 131 -17.45 2.49 -8.27
N ALA A 132 -16.33 1.95 -8.76
CA ALA A 132 -15.17 2.70 -9.23
C ALA A 132 -14.70 2.20 -10.60
N GLN A 133 -14.01 3.06 -11.34
CA GLN A 133 -13.35 2.71 -12.59
C GLN A 133 -11.83 2.64 -12.39
N PRO A 134 -11.13 1.73 -13.10
CA PRO A 134 -9.68 1.68 -13.06
C PRO A 134 -9.08 3.02 -13.49
N ALA A 135 -7.96 3.41 -12.88
CA ALA A 135 -7.24 4.60 -13.32
C ALA A 135 -6.81 4.43 -14.79
N ALA A 136 -6.99 5.46 -15.63
CA ALA A 136 -6.70 5.41 -17.06
C ALA A 136 -5.25 5.04 -17.40
N ASN A 137 -4.33 5.19 -16.44
CA ASN A 137 -2.92 4.83 -16.54
C ASN A 137 -2.50 4.02 -15.31
N ILE A 138 -2.88 2.75 -15.25
CA ILE A 138 -2.27 1.82 -14.31
C ILE A 138 -0.81 1.67 -14.75
N ALA A 139 0.07 2.48 -14.16
CA ALA A 139 1.49 2.37 -14.44
C ALA A 139 1.95 0.95 -14.09
N SER A 140 2.49 0.23 -15.08
CA SER A 140 3.26 -0.98 -14.80
C SER A 140 4.40 -0.60 -13.85
N PRO A 141 4.76 -1.45 -12.87
CA PRO A 141 5.90 -1.17 -12.01
C PRO A 141 7.16 -1.08 -12.88
N GLY A 142 7.62 0.14 -13.18
CA GLY A 142 8.78 0.39 -14.03
C GLY A 142 8.51 1.04 -15.40
N GLU A 143 7.26 1.15 -15.84
CA GLU A 143 6.92 1.83 -17.10
C GLU A 143 5.79 2.84 -16.85
N GLY A 144 6.06 4.13 -17.01
CA GLY A 144 4.98 5.13 -17.13
C GLY A 144 5.02 6.37 -16.25
N ILE A 145 6.13 6.68 -15.58
CA ILE A 145 6.44 8.08 -15.26
C ILE A 145 7.77 8.36 -15.96
N ALA A 146 7.75 9.12 -17.05
CA ALA A 146 8.95 9.67 -17.69
C ALA A 146 9.96 10.01 -16.60
N SER A 147 11.17 9.44 -16.67
CA SER A 147 12.14 9.28 -15.58
C SER A 147 12.31 10.54 -14.73
N LYS A 148 11.36 10.81 -13.84
CA LYS A 148 11.51 11.86 -12.85
C LYS A 148 12.66 11.38 -11.99
N PRO A 149 13.71 12.20 -11.80
CA PRO A 149 14.82 11.79 -10.97
C PRO A 149 14.26 11.33 -9.64
N LYS A 150 14.75 10.19 -9.16
CA LYS A 150 14.39 9.68 -7.84
C LYS A 150 14.72 10.79 -6.83
N ILE A 151 13.71 11.33 -6.18
CA ILE A 151 13.90 12.26 -5.07
C ILE A 151 14.15 11.37 -3.86
N GLU A 152 15.39 11.37 -3.37
CA GLU A 152 15.75 10.70 -2.12
C GLU A 152 15.01 11.33 -0.93
N SER A 153 14.93 10.60 0.19
CA SER A 153 14.37 11.16 1.43
C SER A 153 15.06 12.48 1.75
N MET A 154 14.26 13.55 1.88
CA MET A 154 14.78 14.89 2.12
C MET A 154 15.22 15.06 3.58
N THR A 155 14.54 14.38 4.51
CA THR A 155 14.87 14.39 5.94
C THR A 155 15.56 13.09 6.37
N THR A 156 16.46 13.21 7.34
CA THR A 156 17.10 12.09 8.06
C THR A 156 16.39 11.75 9.37
N ALA A 157 15.43 12.57 9.80
CA ALA A 157 14.64 12.29 10.99
C ALA A 157 13.88 10.97 10.83
N LYS A 158 13.89 10.19 11.90
CA LYS A 158 13.11 8.96 12.07
C LYS A 158 12.48 9.01 13.45
N TRP A 159 11.60 10.00 13.65
CA TRP A 159 11.01 10.29 14.96
C TRP A 159 9.80 9.41 15.22
N ASP A 160 9.53 9.18 16.50
CA ASP A 160 8.41 8.37 16.97
C ASP A 160 7.39 9.28 17.65
N GLN A 161 6.20 8.76 17.93
CA GLN A 161 5.20 9.44 18.73
C GLN A 161 5.31 9.14 20.23
N ASN A 162 6.16 8.20 20.62
CA ASN A 162 6.39 7.77 22.00
C ASN A 162 7.56 8.51 22.66
N MET A 163 8.01 8.03 23.81
CA MET A 163 9.17 8.55 24.52
C MET A 163 10.43 8.42 23.63
N PRO A 164 11.30 9.46 23.54
CA PRO A 164 11.32 10.70 24.33
C PRO A 164 10.45 11.85 23.77
N TYR A 165 9.85 11.69 22.60
CA TYR A 165 9.17 12.76 21.86
C TYR A 165 7.89 13.24 22.56
N ASN A 166 7.18 12.34 23.26
CA ASN A 166 5.97 12.67 24.00
C ASN A 166 6.18 13.12 25.46
N ARG A 167 7.42 13.44 25.86
CA ARG A 167 7.71 13.75 27.27
C ARG A 167 6.89 14.92 27.85
N HIS A 168 6.49 15.87 27.00
CA HIS A 168 5.68 17.04 27.35
C HIS A 168 4.19 16.88 27.01
N CYS A 169 3.78 15.74 26.46
CA CYS A 169 2.37 15.46 26.24
C CYS A 169 1.64 15.26 27.59
N PRO A 170 0.32 15.48 27.65
CA PRO A 170 -0.46 15.20 28.84
C PRO A 170 -0.37 13.72 29.26
N LYS A 171 -0.63 13.45 30.54
CA LYS A 171 -0.82 12.07 31.02
C LYS A 171 -2.20 11.57 30.59
N SER A 172 -2.28 10.31 30.21
CA SER A 172 -3.55 9.65 29.92
C SER A 172 -4.48 9.72 31.15
N PRO A 173 -5.74 10.18 30.99
CA PRO A 173 -6.68 10.29 32.10
C PRO A 173 -7.14 8.94 32.66
N THR A 174 -6.94 7.85 31.91
CA THR A 174 -7.30 6.47 32.31
C THR A 174 -6.11 5.66 32.84
N GLY A 175 -4.97 6.32 33.09
CA GLY A 175 -3.71 5.65 33.38
C GLY A 175 -2.95 5.24 32.11
N GLY A 176 -1.70 4.78 32.26
CA GLY A 176 -0.87 4.32 31.14
C GLY A 176 0.29 5.24 30.72
N GLY A 177 0.57 6.32 31.46
CA GLY A 177 1.70 7.21 31.19
C GLY A 177 1.35 8.40 30.30
N GLN A 178 2.35 8.94 29.58
CA GLN A 178 2.12 10.06 28.66
C GLN A 178 1.34 9.62 27.42
N THR A 179 0.40 10.46 26.97
CA THR A 179 -0.22 10.29 25.66
C THR A 179 0.85 10.39 24.57
N VAL A 180 0.60 9.80 23.41
CA VAL A 180 1.47 9.99 22.23
C VAL A 180 1.46 11.45 21.77
N THR A 181 2.47 11.86 20.99
CA THR A 181 2.49 13.19 20.35
C THR A 181 1.38 13.36 19.31
N GLY A 182 1.01 12.28 18.63
CA GLY A 182 0.14 12.30 17.46
C GLY A 182 0.94 12.33 16.15
N CYS A 183 0.44 11.61 15.14
CA CYS A 183 1.13 11.45 13.86
C CYS A 183 1.28 12.78 13.11
N VAL A 184 0.29 13.66 13.20
CA VAL A 184 0.32 15.00 12.58
C VAL A 184 1.40 15.88 13.21
N ALA A 185 1.48 15.90 14.54
CA ALA A 185 2.48 16.68 15.26
C ALA A 185 3.90 16.16 14.96
N THR A 186 4.08 14.84 14.91
CA THR A 186 5.38 14.23 14.59
C THR A 186 5.82 14.53 13.17
N ALA A 187 4.93 14.39 12.18
CA ALA A 187 5.25 14.71 10.78
C ALA A 187 5.61 16.19 10.59
N MET A 188 4.88 17.10 11.26
CA MET A 188 5.21 18.52 11.24
C MET A 188 6.58 18.80 11.87
N ALA A 189 6.89 18.14 12.99
CA ALA A 189 8.17 18.30 13.66
C ALA A 189 9.34 17.82 12.77
N GLU A 190 9.20 16.70 12.07
CA GLU A 190 10.21 16.21 11.11
C GLU A 190 10.42 17.17 9.93
N LEU A 191 9.35 17.80 9.44
CA LEU A 191 9.40 18.81 8.38
C LEU A 191 10.13 20.08 8.87
N LEU A 192 9.79 20.58 10.06
CA LEU A 192 10.46 21.73 10.65
C LEU A 192 11.96 21.45 10.89
N TYR A 193 12.29 20.24 11.36
CA TYR A 193 13.68 19.81 11.54
C TYR A 193 14.47 19.78 10.22
N TYR A 194 13.84 19.35 9.12
CA TYR A 194 14.46 19.42 7.81
C TYR A 194 14.81 20.86 7.42
N HIS A 195 13.88 21.80 7.59
CA HIS A 195 14.10 23.19 7.25
C HIS A 195 15.13 23.88 8.17
N TRP A 196 15.08 23.63 9.48
CA TRP A 196 16.07 24.13 10.44
C TRP A 196 17.49 23.76 9.99
N GLN A 197 17.73 22.49 9.64
CA GLN A 197 19.07 22.05 9.20
C GLN A 197 19.57 22.74 7.93
N LYS A 198 18.67 23.31 7.11
CA LYS A 198 19.01 24.01 5.87
C LYS A 198 19.20 25.51 6.08
N THR A 199 18.41 26.10 6.97
CA THR A 199 18.46 27.52 7.29
C THR A 199 18.30 27.67 8.80
N PRO A 200 19.41 27.67 9.56
CA PRO A 200 19.37 27.87 11.00
C PRO A 200 19.14 29.35 11.30
N ASP A 201 17.94 29.86 11.01
CA ASP A 201 17.49 31.18 11.46
C ASP A 201 16.55 30.98 12.65
N ASP A 202 16.75 31.80 13.68
CA ASP A 202 16.17 31.71 15.01
C ASP A 202 14.64 31.58 14.90
N GLY A 203 14.10 30.42 15.28
CA GLY A 203 12.68 30.06 15.20
C GLY A 203 11.75 30.92 16.06
N GLN A 204 11.68 32.22 15.78
CA GLN A 204 10.72 33.16 16.32
C GLN A 204 9.38 32.97 15.61
N GLY A 205 8.73 31.86 15.94
CA GLY A 205 7.29 31.70 15.78
C GLY A 205 6.72 31.44 17.16
N ASP A 206 6.01 32.41 17.72
CA ASP A 206 5.23 32.22 18.94
C ASP A 206 4.19 31.13 18.69
N ALA A 207 4.47 29.89 19.14
CA ALA A 207 3.47 28.84 19.24
C ALA A 207 2.58 29.11 20.47
N GLY A 208 1.91 30.26 20.47
CA GLY A 208 0.86 30.61 21.40
C GLY A 208 -0.40 29.81 21.11
N CYS A 209 -0.41 28.51 21.40
CA CYS A 209 -1.67 27.84 21.70
C CYS A 209 -2.11 28.30 23.09
N HIS A 210 -2.78 29.45 23.14
CA HIS A 210 -3.66 29.81 24.25
C HIS A 210 -4.79 28.77 24.32
N ALA A 211 -4.55 27.67 25.03
CA ALA A 211 -5.64 26.91 25.63
C ALA A 211 -6.23 27.81 26.71
N GLY A 212 -7.39 28.41 26.39
CA GLY A 212 -8.17 29.20 27.33
C GLY A 212 -8.50 28.41 28.60
N VAL A 213 -8.60 29.19 29.66
CA VAL A 213 -8.99 28.87 31.04
C VAL A 213 -10.13 27.85 31.15
#